data_AF-A0A3D8JY06-F1
#
_entry.id   AF-A0A3D8JY06-F1
#
_cell.length_a   1.000
_cell.length_b   1.000
_cell.length_c   1.000
_cell.angle_alpha   90.00
_cell.angle_beta   90.00
_cell.angle_gamma   90.00
#
_symmetry.space_group_name_H-M   'P 1'
#
loop_
_entity.id
_entity.type
_entity.pdbx_description
1 polymer ?
#
loop_
_entity_poly.entity_id
_entity_poly.type
_entity_poly.pdbx_seq_one_letter_code
_entity_poly.pdbx_strand_id
1 'polypeptide(L)'
;MLFIKSLAIGFSIAAPVGPIGMLCIQRSLSRGFRAGLATGLGAACADTVYGLLGALGIAGLATALPALSIVLKIAGGAFLLWLALMIAREKPPAATDAPAASRATLARDFLTTFGLTLSNPMTIISFIGVFAALGPLSAAHATAAAPGWMTVVPMVTGVFAGSAAWWLCLSGATSALGKKMPVSFMHGIARLSALVIGVFGGVQLLAGLRYII
;
A
#
# COMPACT_ATOMS: atom_id res chain seq x y z
N MET A 1 -1.83 -25.84 3.79
CA MET A 1 -2.49 -24.79 4.61
C MET A 1 -1.72 -23.46 4.64
N LEU A 2 -0.38 -23.43 4.44
CA LEU A 2 0.42 -22.19 4.48
C LEU A 2 -0.05 -21.10 3.50
N PHE A 3 -0.37 -21.47 2.26
CA PHE A 3 -0.90 -20.53 1.26
C PHE A 3 -2.17 -19.81 1.76
N ILE A 4 -3.14 -20.56 2.30
CA ILE A 4 -4.42 -20.01 2.79
C ILE A 4 -4.18 -19.07 3.97
N LYS A 5 -3.32 -19.44 4.92
CA LYS A 5 -2.95 -18.57 6.05
C LYS A 5 -2.31 -17.27 5.54
N SER A 6 -1.41 -17.37 4.57
CA SER A 6 -0.70 -16.23 3.98
C SER A 6 -1.62 -15.33 3.15
N LEU A 7 -2.61 -15.93 2.49
CA LEU A 7 -3.68 -15.22 1.80
C LEU A 7 -4.54 -14.43 2.80
N ALA A 8 -4.96 -15.04 3.89
CA ALA A 8 -5.71 -14.35 4.93
C ALA A 8 -4.89 -13.18 5.51
N ILE A 9 -3.60 -13.38 5.78
CA ILE A 9 -2.68 -12.33 6.25
C ILE A 9 -2.60 -11.17 5.24
N GLY A 10 -2.31 -11.46 3.97
CA GLY A 10 -2.20 -10.43 2.93
C GLY A 10 -3.48 -9.62 2.79
N PHE A 11 -4.64 -10.30 2.83
CA PHE A 11 -5.94 -9.64 2.83
C PHE A 11 -6.14 -8.77 4.07
N SER A 12 -5.87 -9.29 5.27
CA SER A 12 -6.07 -8.58 6.54
C SER A 12 -5.16 -7.37 6.70
N ILE A 13 -3.92 -7.40 6.19
CA ILE A 13 -3.01 -6.25 6.22
C ILE A 13 -3.43 -5.18 5.21
N ALA A 14 -3.93 -5.58 4.05
CA ALA A 14 -4.39 -4.64 3.02
C ALA A 14 -5.76 -4.03 3.34
N ALA A 15 -6.61 -4.72 4.12
CA ALA A 15 -7.99 -4.34 4.40
C ALA A 15 -8.19 -2.98 5.10
N PRO A 16 -7.38 -2.58 6.10
CA PRO A 16 -7.48 -1.28 6.74
C PRO A 16 -7.37 -0.13 5.72
N VAL A 17 -8.42 0.69 5.63
CA VAL A 17 -8.47 1.82 4.70
C VAL A 17 -7.65 2.98 5.28
N GLY A 18 -6.35 2.93 5.07
CA GLY A 18 -5.41 4.01 5.38
C GLY A 18 -5.18 4.97 4.20
N PRO A 19 -4.07 5.73 4.20
CA PRO A 19 -3.69 6.65 3.12
C PRO A 19 -3.64 5.99 1.74
N ILE A 20 -3.17 4.73 1.66
CA ILE A 20 -3.11 3.95 0.42
C ILE A 20 -4.51 3.57 -0.06
N GLY A 21 -5.40 3.19 0.86
CA GLY A 21 -6.82 2.94 0.59
C GLY A 21 -7.50 4.18 0.01
N MET A 22 -7.30 5.33 0.65
CA MET A 22 -7.85 6.62 0.22
C MET A 22 -7.32 7.07 -1.14
N LEU A 23 -6.03 6.82 -1.43
CA LEU A 23 -5.42 7.07 -2.73
C LEU A 23 -6.02 6.16 -3.81
N CYS A 24 -6.22 4.88 -3.51
CA CYS A 24 -6.85 3.92 -4.40
C CYS A 24 -8.29 4.31 -4.73
N ILE A 25 -9.08 4.68 -3.71
CA ILE A 25 -10.45 5.18 -3.88
C ILE A 25 -10.44 6.43 -4.77
N GLN A 26 -9.60 7.41 -4.48
CA GLN A 26 -9.51 8.67 -5.24
C GLN A 26 -9.17 8.40 -6.71
N ARG A 27 -8.19 7.53 -7.00
CA ARG A 27 -7.80 7.19 -8.38
C ARG A 27 -8.86 6.34 -9.09
N SER A 28 -9.53 5.45 -8.37
CA SER A 28 -10.63 4.63 -8.88
C SER A 28 -11.85 5.47 -9.29
N LEU A 29 -12.13 6.53 -8.52
CA LEU A 29 -13.22 7.47 -8.78
C LEU A 29 -12.87 8.47 -9.89
N SER A 30 -11.66 9.04 -9.86
CA SER A 30 -11.24 10.09 -10.81
C SER A 30 -10.85 9.56 -12.19
N ARG A 31 -10.14 8.42 -12.23
CA ARG A 31 -9.52 7.87 -13.45
C ARG A 31 -9.99 6.45 -13.78
N GLY A 32 -10.92 5.93 -13.00
CA GLY A 32 -11.58 4.65 -13.23
C GLY A 32 -10.83 3.44 -12.66
N PHE A 33 -11.45 2.28 -12.82
CA PHE A 33 -11.04 1.01 -12.21
C PHE A 33 -9.57 0.65 -12.44
N ARG A 34 -9.05 0.87 -13.65
CA ARG A 34 -7.66 0.50 -13.99
C ARG A 34 -6.63 1.30 -13.18
N ALA A 35 -6.89 2.58 -12.90
CA ALA A 35 -5.99 3.40 -12.09
C ALA A 35 -6.02 3.00 -10.60
N GLY A 36 -7.21 2.65 -10.10
CA GLY A 36 -7.39 2.01 -8.79
C GLY A 36 -6.63 0.70 -8.67
N LEU A 37 -6.85 -0.20 -9.63
CA LEU A 37 -6.23 -1.52 -9.62
C LEU A 37 -4.70 -1.42 -9.74
N ALA A 38 -4.17 -0.53 -10.59
CA ALA A 38 -2.72 -0.31 -10.68
C ALA A 38 -2.12 0.20 -9.36
N THR A 39 -2.83 1.09 -8.66
CA THR A 39 -2.46 1.56 -7.31
C THR A 39 -2.42 0.39 -6.33
N GLY A 40 -3.50 -0.40 -6.28
CA GLY A 40 -3.59 -1.54 -5.39
C GLY A 40 -2.59 -2.66 -5.69
N LEU A 41 -2.30 -2.95 -6.95
CA LEU A 41 -1.26 -3.91 -7.34
C LEU A 41 0.13 -3.43 -6.91
N GLY A 42 0.40 -2.12 -6.95
CA GLY A 42 1.62 -1.54 -6.40
C GLY A 42 1.74 -1.83 -4.90
N ALA A 43 0.67 -1.66 -4.14
CA ALA A 43 0.63 -2.01 -2.72
C ALA A 43 0.81 -3.52 -2.50
N ALA A 44 0.11 -4.38 -3.25
CA ALA A 44 0.24 -5.83 -3.14
C ALA A 44 1.66 -6.34 -3.43
N CYS A 45 2.36 -5.74 -4.39
CA CYS A 45 3.76 -6.06 -4.65
C CYS A 45 4.67 -5.65 -3.47
N ALA A 46 4.40 -4.52 -2.81
CA ALA A 46 5.13 -4.13 -1.60
C ALA A 46 4.84 -5.08 -0.43
N ASP A 47 3.59 -5.50 -0.25
CA ASP A 47 3.20 -6.52 0.73
C ASP A 47 3.92 -7.84 0.48
N THR A 48 4.14 -8.19 -0.79
CA THR A 48 4.89 -9.38 -1.20
C THR A 48 6.36 -9.30 -0.79
N VAL A 49 6.97 -8.11 -0.86
CA VAL A 49 8.34 -7.88 -0.36
C VAL A 49 8.38 -8.14 1.15
N TYR A 50 7.45 -7.58 1.93
CA TYR A 50 7.39 -7.86 3.36
C TYR A 50 7.12 -9.34 3.68
N GLY A 51 6.23 -9.97 2.92
CA GLY A 51 5.95 -11.40 2.98
C GLY A 51 7.20 -12.25 2.73
N LEU A 52 8.01 -11.88 1.73
CA LEU A 52 9.27 -12.53 1.42
C LEU A 52 10.29 -12.36 2.55
N LEU A 53 10.43 -11.15 3.09
CA LEU A 53 11.35 -10.88 4.21
C LEU A 53 10.98 -11.71 5.46
N GLY A 54 9.69 -11.84 5.74
CA GLY A 54 9.20 -12.73 6.80
C GLY A 54 9.39 -14.22 6.50
N ALA A 55 9.15 -14.65 5.27
CA ALA A 55 9.32 -16.05 4.85
C ALA A 55 10.78 -16.50 4.90
N LEU A 56 11.72 -15.61 4.54
CA LEU A 56 13.16 -15.84 4.66
C LEU A 56 13.64 -15.84 6.11
N GLY A 57 12.75 -15.60 7.08
CA GLY A 57 13.09 -15.62 8.49
C GLY A 57 14.18 -14.61 8.82
N ILE A 58 14.21 -13.48 8.11
CA ILE A 58 15.10 -12.36 8.43
C ILE A 58 14.56 -11.76 9.74
N ALA A 59 14.73 -12.47 10.86
CA ALA A 59 14.35 -12.05 12.20
C ALA A 59 15.16 -10.81 12.63
N GLY A 60 16.30 -10.55 11.96
CA GLY A 60 17.07 -9.31 12.03
C GLY A 60 16.45 -8.12 11.28
N LEU A 61 15.28 -8.25 10.64
CA LEU A 61 14.60 -7.10 10.03
C LEU A 61 14.34 -6.02 11.09
N ALA A 62 13.97 -6.43 12.31
CA ALA A 62 13.75 -5.52 13.44
C ALA A 62 14.99 -4.69 13.82
N THR A 63 16.22 -5.17 13.54
CA THR A 63 17.47 -4.48 13.88
C THR A 63 18.09 -3.71 12.71
N ALA A 64 17.84 -4.11 11.46
CA ALA A 64 18.31 -3.41 10.25
C ALA A 64 17.32 -2.33 9.73
N LEU A 65 16.02 -2.48 10.00
CA LEU A 65 14.98 -1.53 9.61
C LEU A 65 15.07 -0.14 10.24
N PRO A 66 15.57 0.10 11.46
CA PRO A 66 15.51 1.44 12.08
C PRO A 66 16.19 2.52 11.25
N ALA A 67 17.40 2.28 10.74
CA ALA A 67 18.12 3.24 9.91
C ALA A 67 17.46 3.44 8.53
N LEU A 68 17.01 2.35 7.89
CA LEU A 68 16.26 2.42 6.63
C LEU A 68 14.89 3.10 6.83
N SER A 69 14.28 2.93 8.00
CA SER A 69 13.00 3.51 8.39
C SER A 69 13.08 5.03 8.50
N ILE A 70 14.20 5.62 8.91
CA ILE A 70 14.36 7.08 8.93
C ILE A 70 14.30 7.64 7.51
N VAL A 71 15.11 7.08 6.59
CA VAL A 71 15.14 7.52 5.19
C VAL A 71 13.78 7.32 4.54
N LEU A 72 13.12 6.18 4.79
CA LEU A 72 11.78 5.90 4.27
C LEU A 72 10.70 6.80 4.88
N LYS A 73 10.75 7.11 6.18
CA LYS A 73 9.81 8.04 6.82
C LYS A 73 9.94 9.45 6.26
N ILE A 74 11.16 9.93 6.07
CA ILE A 74 11.41 11.27 5.54
C ILE A 74 11.04 11.33 4.05
N ALA A 75 11.57 10.43 3.22
CA ALA A 75 11.31 10.40 1.79
C ALA A 75 9.83 10.09 1.49
N GLY A 76 9.25 9.11 2.18
CA GLY A 76 7.84 8.73 2.08
C GLY A 76 6.91 9.82 2.60
N GLY A 77 7.25 10.46 3.72
CA GLY A 77 6.49 11.60 4.28
C GLY A 77 6.48 12.81 3.35
N ALA A 78 7.64 13.20 2.83
CA ALA A 78 7.76 14.28 1.84
C ALA A 78 6.98 13.94 0.55
N PHE A 79 7.05 12.69 0.09
CA PHE A 79 6.32 12.23 -1.09
C PHE A 79 4.80 12.21 -0.87
N LEU A 80 4.33 11.79 0.31
CA LEU A 80 2.91 11.84 0.69
C LEU A 80 2.39 13.28 0.73
N LEU A 81 3.18 14.22 1.26
CA LEU A 81 2.84 15.65 1.24
C LEU A 81 2.74 16.17 -0.19
N TRP A 82 3.71 15.82 -1.04
CA TRP A 82 3.66 16.17 -2.46
C TRP A 82 2.42 15.57 -3.16
N LEU A 83 2.07 14.33 -2.85
CA LEU A 83 0.90 13.66 -3.40
C LEU A 83 -0.41 14.28 -2.90
N ALA A 84 -0.50 14.61 -1.61
CA ALA A 84 -1.64 15.31 -1.03
C ALA A 84 -1.86 16.67 -1.71
N LEU A 85 -0.78 17.42 -1.96
CA LEU A 85 -0.82 18.66 -2.73
C LEU A 85 -1.27 18.42 -4.17
N MET A 86 -0.82 17.34 -4.81
CA MET A 86 -1.23 17.01 -6.18
C MET A 86 -2.73 16.68 -6.24
N ILE A 87 -3.24 15.86 -5.31
CA ILE A 87 -4.67 15.52 -5.21
C ILE A 87 -5.52 16.77 -4.91
N ALA A 88 -5.05 17.64 -4.02
CA ALA A 88 -5.74 18.88 -3.69
C ALA A 88 -5.80 19.87 -4.87
N ARG A 89 -4.82 19.80 -5.79
CA ARG A 89 -4.71 20.64 -6.99
C ARG A 89 -5.36 20.02 -8.23
N GLU A 90 -5.75 18.75 -8.17
CA GLU A 90 -6.33 18.03 -9.30
C GLU A 90 -7.71 18.65 -9.62
N LYS A 91 -7.79 19.36 -10.75
CA LYS A 91 -9.06 19.89 -11.25
C LYS A 91 -9.93 18.74 -11.78
N PRO A 92 -11.25 18.78 -11.57
CA PRO A 92 -12.16 17.79 -12.14
C PRO A 92 -12.08 17.82 -13.67
N PRO A 93 -12.49 16.75 -14.36
CA PRO A 93 -12.68 16.81 -15.80
C PRO A 93 -13.69 17.91 -16.11
N ALA A 94 -13.23 19.04 -16.66
CA ALA A 94 -14.12 19.99 -17.31
C ALA A 94 -14.68 19.30 -18.57
N ALA A 95 -15.96 19.49 -18.86
CA ALA A 95 -16.66 18.79 -19.93
C ALA A 95 -16.14 19.10 -21.36
N THR A 96 -15.08 19.89 -21.53
CA THR A 96 -14.74 20.44 -22.85
C THR A 96 -13.27 20.54 -23.23
N ASP A 97 -12.29 20.17 -22.39
CA ASP A 97 -10.88 20.35 -22.77
C ASP A 97 -10.13 19.03 -22.98
N ALA A 98 -9.70 18.81 -24.23
CA ALA A 98 -8.76 17.78 -24.64
C ALA A 98 -7.34 18.04 -24.07
N PRO A 99 -6.48 17.01 -23.92
CA PRO A 99 -5.69 16.81 -22.71
C PRO A 99 -4.26 17.35 -22.79
N ALA A 100 -3.93 18.38 -22.00
CA ALA A 100 -2.56 18.90 -21.86
C ALA A 100 -2.03 18.94 -20.41
N ALA A 101 -2.69 18.28 -19.45
CA ALA A 101 -2.15 18.08 -18.11
C ALA A 101 -1.86 16.59 -17.89
N SER A 102 -0.57 16.22 -17.87
CA SER A 102 -0.01 14.90 -17.51
C SER A 102 -1.04 13.88 -17.00
N ARG A 103 -1.64 13.10 -17.89
CA ARG A 103 -2.39 11.89 -17.49
C ARG A 103 -1.37 10.98 -16.83
N ALA A 104 -1.39 10.91 -15.49
CA ALA A 104 -0.60 9.93 -14.76
C ALA A 104 -0.81 8.56 -15.40
N THR A 105 0.28 7.82 -15.66
CA THR A 105 0.20 6.50 -16.30
C THR A 105 -0.12 5.46 -15.23
N LEU A 106 -0.68 4.32 -15.64
CA LEU A 106 -0.90 3.18 -14.73
C LEU A 106 0.42 2.73 -14.08
N ALA A 107 1.53 2.80 -14.83
CA ALA A 107 2.87 2.52 -14.32
C ALA A 107 3.27 3.49 -13.20
N ARG A 108 2.98 4.79 -13.35
CA ARG A 108 3.22 5.78 -12.28
C ARG A 108 2.35 5.49 -11.06
N ASP A 109 1.07 5.16 -11.24
CA ASP A 109 0.20 4.81 -10.10
C ASP A 109 0.72 3.59 -9.34
N PHE A 110 1.16 2.56 -10.06
CA PHE A 110 1.79 1.38 -9.48
C PHE A 110 3.07 1.71 -8.72
N LEU A 111 4.05 2.34 -9.38
CA LEU A 111 5.37 2.63 -8.80
C LEU A 111 5.28 3.55 -7.59
N THR A 112 4.44 4.58 -7.68
CA THR A 112 4.23 5.52 -6.56
C THR A 112 3.62 4.81 -5.36
N THR A 113 2.66 3.92 -5.57
CA THR A 113 2.01 3.19 -4.47
C THR A 113 2.91 2.11 -3.89
N PHE A 114 3.68 1.42 -4.74
CA PHE A 114 4.69 0.47 -4.30
C PHE A 114 5.72 1.13 -3.37
N GLY A 115 6.32 2.25 -3.80
CA GLY A 115 7.25 3.01 -2.96
C GLY A 115 6.60 3.53 -1.68
N LEU A 116 5.38 4.03 -1.77
CA LEU A 116 4.61 4.48 -0.60
C LEU A 116 4.38 3.38 0.43
N THR A 117 3.91 2.21 0.00
CA THR A 117 3.65 1.07 0.89
C THR A 117 4.94 0.52 1.50
N LEU A 118 6.05 0.49 0.73
CA LEU A 118 7.37 0.16 1.27
C LEU A 118 7.86 1.17 2.32
N SER A 119 7.48 2.44 2.18
CA SER A 119 7.82 3.48 3.14
C SER A 119 6.80 3.66 4.28
N ASN A 120 5.72 2.86 4.29
CA ASN A 120 4.60 3.07 5.20
C ASN A 120 4.87 2.41 6.57
N PRO A 121 5.03 3.19 7.65
CA PRO A 121 5.37 2.67 8.97
C PRO A 121 4.23 1.85 9.56
N MET A 122 2.98 2.16 9.22
CA MET A 122 1.83 1.36 9.64
C MET A 122 1.90 -0.03 9.00
N THR A 123 2.18 -0.11 7.70
CA THR A 123 2.37 -1.40 7.01
C THR A 123 3.55 -2.18 7.58
N ILE A 124 4.70 -1.52 7.83
CA ILE A 124 5.88 -2.15 8.44
C ILE A 124 5.52 -2.73 9.81
N ILE A 125 4.89 -1.94 10.68
CA ILE A 125 4.49 -2.37 12.03
C ILE A 125 3.47 -3.52 11.96
N SER A 126 2.52 -3.48 11.03
CA SER A 126 1.56 -4.56 10.83
C SER A 126 2.24 -5.88 10.48
N PHE A 127 3.20 -5.87 9.55
CA PHE A 127 3.95 -7.08 9.20
C PHE A 127 4.85 -7.56 10.36
N ILE A 128 5.49 -6.66 11.10
CA ILE A 128 6.24 -7.02 12.32
C ILE A 128 5.31 -7.71 13.34
N GLY A 129 4.14 -7.15 13.61
CA GLY A 129 3.17 -7.72 14.55
C GLY A 129 2.65 -9.08 14.10
N VAL A 130 2.36 -9.23 12.82
CA VAL A 130 1.92 -10.51 12.23
C VAL A 130 3.02 -11.58 12.35
N PHE A 131 4.28 -11.25 12.04
CA PHE A 131 5.38 -12.20 12.17
C PHE A 131 5.73 -12.50 13.63
N ALA A 132 5.58 -11.53 14.54
CA ALA A 132 5.74 -11.76 15.98
C ALA A 132 4.66 -12.71 16.52
N ALA A 133 3.40 -12.52 16.11
CA ALA A 133 2.28 -13.35 16.55
C ALA A 133 2.31 -14.78 15.97
N LEU A 134 2.82 -14.93 14.74
CA LEU A 134 2.89 -16.23 14.06
C LEU A 134 4.20 -16.99 14.35
N GLY A 135 5.16 -16.34 15.00
CA GLY A 135 6.53 -16.85 15.15
C GLY A 135 7.24 -16.98 13.80
N PRO A 136 8.46 -17.55 13.75
CA PRO A 136 9.10 -17.87 12.49
C PRO A 136 8.26 -18.97 11.81
N LEU A 137 7.42 -18.56 10.85
CA LEU A 137 6.63 -19.48 10.01
C LEU A 137 7.53 -20.51 9.31
N SER A 138 8.78 -20.11 9.03
CA SER A 138 9.88 -20.94 8.58
C SER A 138 10.36 -21.93 9.63
N ALA A 139 10.50 -21.57 10.92
CA ALA A 139 10.95 -22.49 11.97
C ALA A 139 9.89 -23.54 12.35
N ALA A 140 8.60 -23.20 12.31
CA ALA A 140 7.53 -24.14 12.62
C ALA A 140 7.28 -25.19 11.52
N HIS A 141 7.76 -24.95 10.29
CA HIS A 141 7.58 -25.85 9.13
C HIS A 141 8.90 -26.28 8.47
N ALA A 142 10.05 -25.82 8.96
CA ALA A 142 11.35 -26.38 8.65
C ALA A 142 11.48 -27.73 9.36
N THR A 143 10.72 -28.72 8.88
CA THR A 143 11.22 -30.09 9.01
C THR A 143 12.54 -30.12 8.24
N ALA A 144 13.60 -30.63 8.85
CA ALA A 144 14.98 -30.61 8.33
C ALA A 144 15.17 -31.28 6.95
N ALA A 145 14.09 -31.73 6.29
CA ALA A 145 14.06 -32.45 5.03
C ALA A 145 13.39 -31.69 3.87
N ALA A 146 12.69 -30.56 4.11
CA ALA A 146 11.98 -29.85 3.04
C ALA A 146 12.79 -28.67 2.47
N PRO A 147 12.96 -28.56 1.14
CA PRO A 147 13.59 -27.40 0.50
C PRO A 147 12.90 -26.08 0.88
N GLY A 148 13.68 -25.04 1.20
CA GLY A 148 13.16 -23.74 1.66
C GLY A 148 12.14 -23.08 0.72
N TRP A 149 12.22 -23.34 -0.59
CA TRP A 149 11.25 -22.81 -1.57
C TRP A 149 9.81 -23.30 -1.35
N MET A 150 9.62 -24.48 -0.74
CA MET A 150 8.29 -25.03 -0.43
C MET A 150 7.57 -24.26 0.69
N THR A 151 8.29 -23.40 1.43
CA THR A 151 7.71 -22.49 2.43
C THR A 151 7.56 -21.07 1.87
N VAL A 152 8.58 -20.59 1.16
CA VAL A 152 8.63 -19.22 0.64
C VAL A 152 7.60 -18.99 -0.46
N VAL A 153 7.49 -19.89 -1.45
CA VAL A 153 6.61 -19.71 -2.60
C VAL A 153 5.13 -19.61 -2.16
N PRO A 154 4.59 -20.53 -1.35
CA PRO A 154 3.20 -20.43 -0.88
C PRO A 154 2.93 -19.19 -0.01
N MET A 155 3.91 -18.74 0.77
CA MET A 155 3.76 -17.52 1.59
C MET A 155 3.69 -16.27 0.72
N VAL A 156 4.67 -16.08 -0.15
CA VAL A 156 4.79 -14.92 -1.04
C VAL A 156 3.58 -14.83 -1.97
N THR A 157 3.23 -15.93 -2.63
CA THR A 157 2.07 -15.98 -3.53
C THR A 157 0.75 -15.82 -2.78
N GLY A 158 0.64 -16.36 -1.56
CA GLY A 158 -0.54 -16.19 -0.71
C GLY A 158 -0.73 -14.73 -0.31
N VAL A 159 0.30 -14.08 0.24
CA VAL A 159 0.25 -12.66 0.63
C VAL A 159 -0.12 -11.78 -0.57
N PHE A 160 0.52 -11.99 -1.71
CA PHE A 160 0.20 -11.28 -2.94
C PHE A 160 -1.27 -11.48 -3.33
N ALA A 161 -1.74 -12.73 -3.40
CA ALA A 161 -3.11 -13.05 -3.81
C ALA A 161 -4.14 -12.43 -2.85
N GLY A 162 -3.90 -12.50 -1.54
CA GLY A 162 -4.78 -11.92 -0.53
C GLY A 162 -4.88 -10.40 -0.63
N SER A 163 -3.73 -9.73 -0.72
CA SER A 163 -3.67 -8.27 -0.88
C SER A 163 -4.30 -7.84 -2.22
N ALA A 164 -3.91 -8.49 -3.32
CA ALA A 164 -4.46 -8.21 -4.64
C ALA A 164 -5.99 -8.42 -4.71
N ALA A 165 -6.52 -9.45 -4.03
CA ALA A 165 -7.97 -9.68 -3.94
C ALA A 165 -8.68 -8.53 -3.23
N TRP A 166 -8.16 -8.03 -2.11
CA TRP A 166 -8.72 -6.87 -1.44
C TRP A 166 -8.72 -5.63 -2.35
N TRP A 167 -7.58 -5.34 -2.98
CA TRP A 167 -7.45 -4.18 -3.87
C TRP A 167 -8.33 -4.27 -5.11
N LEU A 168 -8.52 -5.47 -5.65
CA LEU A 168 -9.47 -5.73 -6.73
C LEU A 168 -10.90 -5.41 -6.29
N CYS A 169 -11.31 -5.91 -5.12
CA CYS A 169 -12.62 -5.62 -4.53
C CYS A 169 -12.81 -4.12 -4.29
N LEU A 170 -11.84 -3.45 -3.68
CA LEU A 170 -11.92 -2.03 -3.37
C LEU A 170 -12.01 -1.18 -4.65
N SER A 171 -11.13 -1.42 -5.62
CA SER A 171 -11.14 -0.70 -6.90
C SER A 171 -12.43 -0.96 -7.67
N GLY A 172 -12.89 -2.21 -7.68
CA GLY A 172 -14.13 -2.61 -8.34
C GLY A 172 -15.37 -1.95 -7.72
N ALA A 173 -15.50 -2.04 -6.39
CA ALA A 173 -16.58 -1.44 -5.64
C ALA A 173 -16.61 0.09 -5.82
N THR A 174 -15.47 0.75 -5.62
CA THR A 174 -15.39 2.22 -5.71
C THR A 174 -15.65 2.72 -7.13
N SER A 175 -15.14 2.05 -8.17
CA SER A 175 -15.46 2.41 -9.55
C SER A 175 -16.91 2.09 -9.94
N ALA A 176 -17.53 1.05 -9.38
CA ALA A 176 -18.94 0.75 -9.63
C ALA A 176 -19.86 1.76 -8.94
N LEU A 177 -19.60 2.09 -7.68
CA LEU A 177 -20.35 3.08 -6.90
C LEU A 177 -20.13 4.50 -7.42
N GLY A 178 -18.91 4.81 -7.88
CA GLY A 178 -18.55 6.13 -8.41
C GLY A 178 -19.39 6.56 -9.62
N LYS A 179 -19.87 5.63 -10.44
CA LYS A 179 -20.75 5.92 -11.58
C LYS A 179 -22.09 6.54 -11.18
N LYS A 180 -22.52 6.36 -9.93
CA LYS A 180 -23.81 6.85 -9.41
C LYS A 180 -23.66 8.07 -8.50
N MET A 181 -22.44 8.56 -8.28
CA MET A 181 -22.17 9.60 -7.30
C MET A 181 -22.11 10.99 -7.93
N PRO A 182 -22.70 12.02 -7.27
CA PRO A 182 -22.60 13.39 -7.75
C PRO A 182 -21.16 13.88 -7.66
N VAL A 183 -20.77 14.75 -8.59
CA VAL A 183 -19.40 15.31 -8.68
C VAL A 183 -18.99 16.01 -7.37
N SER A 184 -19.94 16.62 -6.65
CA SER A 184 -19.73 17.22 -5.32
C SER A 184 -19.26 16.23 -4.25
N PHE A 185 -19.75 14.99 -4.28
CA PHE A 185 -19.32 13.93 -3.37
C PHE A 185 -17.91 13.46 -3.70
N MET A 186 -17.58 13.35 -4.99
CA MET A 186 -16.21 13.03 -5.43
C MET A 186 -15.20 14.10 -4.97
N HIS A 187 -15.58 15.38 -4.98
CA HIS A 187 -14.76 16.45 -4.41
C HIS A 187 -14.54 16.31 -2.91
N GLY A 188 -15.59 15.92 -2.17
CA GLY A 188 -15.50 15.64 -0.73
C GLY A 188 -14.50 14.52 -0.44
N ILE A 189 -14.59 13.41 -1.17
CA ILE A 189 -13.63 12.31 -1.05
C ILE A 189 -12.22 12.75 -1.43
N ALA A 190 -12.02 13.47 -2.54
CA ALA A 190 -10.69 13.90 -2.94
C ALA A 190 -10.03 14.82 -1.89
N ARG A 191 -10.79 15.76 -1.31
CA ARG A 191 -10.30 16.64 -0.24
C ARG A 191 -10.01 15.86 1.04
N LEU A 192 -10.88 14.93 1.42
CA LEU A 192 -10.66 14.07 2.58
C LEU A 192 -9.43 13.18 2.38
N SER A 193 -9.27 12.56 1.21
CA SER A 193 -8.08 11.78 0.84
C SER A 193 -6.83 12.63 0.92
N ALA A 194 -6.82 13.83 0.32
CA ALA A 194 -5.69 14.75 0.40
C ALA A 194 -5.34 15.13 1.84
N LEU A 195 -6.35 15.41 2.67
CA LEU A 195 -6.14 15.75 4.08
C LEU A 195 -5.57 14.56 4.86
N VAL A 196 -6.14 13.37 4.73
CA VAL A 196 -5.67 12.15 5.42
C VAL A 196 -4.24 11.80 4.98
N ILE A 197 -3.98 11.81 3.67
CA ILE A 197 -2.65 11.54 3.09
C ILE A 197 -1.65 12.61 3.56
N GLY A 198 -2.04 13.89 3.56
CA GLY A 198 -1.19 15.00 3.96
C GLY A 198 -0.86 14.98 5.45
N VAL A 199 -1.84 14.75 6.32
CA VAL A 199 -1.63 14.58 7.77
C VAL A 199 -0.70 13.40 8.02
N PHE A 200 -0.95 12.26 7.38
CA PHE A 200 -0.08 11.09 7.53
C PHE A 200 1.35 11.36 7.03
N GLY A 201 1.50 12.05 5.89
CA GLY A 201 2.80 12.47 5.36
C GLY A 201 3.55 13.42 6.30
N GLY A 202 2.85 14.39 6.89
CA GLY A 202 3.41 15.31 7.88
C GLY A 202 3.85 14.58 9.16
N VAL A 203 3.03 13.68 9.68
CA VAL A 203 3.37 12.84 10.84
C VAL A 203 4.60 11.97 10.55
N GLN A 204 4.65 11.35 9.38
CA GLN A 204 5.81 10.57 8.92
C GLN A 204 7.09 11.39 8.86
N LEU A 205 7.02 12.56 8.22
CA LEU A 205 8.17 13.46 8.08
C LEU A 205 8.68 13.92 9.45
N LEU A 206 7.78 14.35 10.34
CA LEU A 206 8.12 14.76 11.70
C LEU A 206 8.71 13.60 12.50
N ALA A 207 8.13 12.40 12.41
CA ALA A 207 8.64 11.22 13.10
C ALA A 207 10.04 10.80 12.60
N GLY A 208 10.33 11.00 11.31
CA GLY A 208 11.66 10.79 10.75
C GLY A 208 12.67 11.84 11.22
N LEU A 209 12.30 13.12 11.19
CA LEU A 209 13.17 14.22 11.61
C LEU A 209 13.53 14.17 13.11
N ARG A 210 12.57 13.83 13.98
CA ARG A 210 12.80 13.65 15.43
C ARG A 210 13.76 12.51 15.79
N TYR A 211 14.12 11.66 14.83
CA TYR A 211 15.09 10.59 15.03
C TYR A 211 16.52 11.05 14.70
N ILE A 212 16.68 12.17 13.99
CA ILE A 212 17.98 12.74 13.57
C ILE A 212 18.41 13.90 14.49
N ILE A 213 17.44 14.63 15.05
CA ILE A 213 17.63 15.78 15.96
C ILE A 213 17.57 15.27 17.40
#